data_AF-A0A8J7UQL3-F1
#
_entry.id   AF-A0A8J7UQL3-F1
#
_cell.length_a   1.000
_cell.length_b   1.000
_cell.length_c   1.000
_cell.angle_alpha   90.00
_cell.angle_beta   90.00
_cell.angle_gamma   90.00
#
_symmetry.space_group_name_H-M   'P 1'
#
loop_
_entity.id
_entity.type
_entity.pdbx_description
1 polymer ?
#
loop_
_entity_poly.entity_id
_entity_poly.type
_entity_poly.pdbx_seq_one_letter_code
_entity_poly.pdbx_strand_id
1 'polypeptide(L)'
;MDFEIQKPDGTREYVTMMSYGSFGDISRVGKIAGLDLDEYDRITEYSGLEEEWVIQLEDVRKILLFYREMLNLVEELDRKGISLLTETEEQRRKRELARMRTTPRDRWNGVISSLHQLIDLCEKAIKSGGSIVMII
;
A
#
# COMPACT_ATOMS: atom_id res chain seq x y z
N MET A 1 5.89 -8.73 -7.39
CA MET A 1 4.44 -8.86 -7.19
C MET A 1 3.76 -8.04 -8.26
N ASP A 2 3.13 -8.75 -9.19
CA ASP A 2 2.45 -8.21 -10.35
C ASP A 2 0.97 -8.04 -10.06
N PHE A 3 0.37 -7.00 -10.64
CA PHE A 3 -1.04 -6.68 -10.49
C PHE A 3 -1.71 -6.71 -11.85
N GLU A 4 -2.75 -7.51 -11.95
CA GLU A 4 -3.62 -7.59 -13.10
C GLU A 4 -5.05 -7.21 -12.72
N ILE A 5 -5.84 -6.80 -13.71
CA ILE A 5 -7.28 -6.65 -13.59
C ILE A 5 -7.93 -7.79 -14.34
N GLN A 6 -8.78 -8.56 -13.66
CA GLN A 6 -9.63 -9.55 -14.30
C GLN A 6 -11.02 -8.95 -14.55
N LYS A 7 -11.39 -8.84 -15.83
CA LYS A 7 -12.70 -8.33 -16.27
C LYS A 7 -13.80 -9.38 -16.06
N PRO A 8 -15.09 -8.98 -16.07
CA PRO A 8 -16.21 -9.93 -15.92
C PRO A 8 -16.27 -11.04 -16.97
N ASP A 9 -15.66 -10.83 -18.14
CA ASP A 9 -15.54 -11.83 -19.21
C ASP A 9 -14.41 -12.85 -18.98
N GLY A 10 -13.69 -12.73 -17.86
CA GLY A 10 -12.57 -13.58 -17.47
C GLY A 10 -11.22 -13.16 -18.05
N THR A 11 -11.17 -12.16 -18.95
CA THR A 11 -9.90 -11.66 -19.51
C THR A 11 -9.09 -10.92 -18.45
N ARG A 12 -7.77 -11.05 -18.53
CA ARG A 12 -6.83 -10.38 -17.61
C ARG A 12 -5.99 -9.34 -18.36
N GLU A 13 -5.72 -8.24 -17.68
CA GLU A 13 -4.90 -7.14 -18.18
C GLU A 13 -3.85 -6.78 -17.14
N TYR A 14 -2.57 -6.93 -17.48
CA TYR A 14 -1.46 -6.48 -16.65
C TYR A 14 -1.50 -4.96 -16.48
N VAL A 15 -1.37 -4.49 -15.24
CA VAL A 15 -1.41 -3.07 -14.91
C VAL A 15 -0.05 -2.56 -14.46
N THR A 16 0.52 -3.18 -13.43
CA THR A 16 1.75 -2.68 -12.79
C THR A 16 2.42 -3.76 -11.95
N MET A 17 3.67 -3.52 -11.57
CA MET A 17 4.42 -4.31 -10.60
C MET A 17 4.73 -3.43 -9.40
N MET A 18 4.55 -3.96 -8.19
CA MET A 18 4.95 -3.29 -6.95
C MET A 18 5.89 -4.16 -6.11
N SER A 19 6.70 -3.49 -5.30
CA SER A 19 7.54 -4.15 -4.30
C SER A 19 6.66 -4.69 -3.16
N TYR A 20 6.92 -5.92 -2.73
CA TYR A 20 6.27 -6.49 -1.54
C TYR A 20 6.45 -5.61 -0.30
N GLY A 21 7.58 -4.89 -0.21
CA GLY A 21 7.86 -3.94 0.88
C GLY A 21 6.86 -2.78 0.97
N SER A 22 6.16 -2.45 -0.12
CA SER A 22 5.17 -1.36 -0.14
C SER A 22 3.98 -1.63 0.79
N PHE A 23 3.49 -2.88 0.86
CA PHE A 23 2.39 -3.23 1.77
C PHE A 23 2.81 -3.13 3.24
N GLY A 24 4.01 -3.62 3.56
CA GLY A 24 4.53 -3.54 4.93
C GLY A 24 4.76 -2.10 5.41
N ASP A 25 5.23 -1.21 4.52
CA ASP A 25 5.40 0.19 4.85
C ASP A 25 4.05 0.93 4.96
N ILE A 26 3.06 0.58 4.14
CA ILE A 26 1.66 1.05 4.27
C ILE A 26 1.10 0.64 5.64
N SER A 27 1.04 -0.64 5.99
CA SER A 27 0.53 -1.08 7.30
C SER A 27 1.25 -0.40 8.46
N ARG A 28 2.57 -0.22 8.36
CA ARG A 28 3.35 0.47 9.41
C ARG A 28 2.93 1.93 9.56
N VAL A 29 2.82 2.67 8.47
CA VAL A 29 2.39 4.08 8.50
C VAL A 29 0.97 4.19 9.04
N GLY A 30 0.06 3.28 8.64
CA GLY A 30 -1.32 3.25 9.10
C GLY A 30 -1.41 3.08 10.62
N LYS A 31 -0.68 2.10 11.18
CA LYS A 31 -0.61 1.88 12.63
C LYS A 31 -0.09 3.10 13.38
N ILE A 32 0.98 3.71 12.88
CA ILE A 32 1.59 4.90 13.49
C ILE A 32 0.62 6.09 13.46
N ALA A 33 -0.14 6.22 12.38
CA ALA A 33 -1.11 7.29 12.20
C ALA A 33 -2.43 7.04 12.97
N GLY A 34 -2.56 5.88 13.65
CA GLY A 34 -3.74 5.53 14.45
C GLY A 34 -4.94 5.05 13.64
N LEU A 35 -4.72 4.56 12.41
CA LEU A 35 -5.77 3.96 11.59
C LEU A 35 -6.12 2.56 12.09
N ASP A 36 -7.42 2.25 12.04
CA ASP A 36 -7.89 0.87 12.11
C ASP A 36 -7.51 0.15 10.82
N LEU A 37 -6.80 -0.97 10.97
CA LEU A 37 -6.32 -1.77 9.85
C LEU A 37 -7.04 -3.10 9.73
N ASP A 38 -8.02 -3.41 10.58
CA ASP A 38 -8.64 -4.74 10.61
C ASP A 38 -9.22 -5.14 9.24
N GLU A 39 -9.90 -4.21 8.57
CA GLU A 39 -10.47 -4.45 7.25
C GLU A 39 -9.40 -4.47 6.14
N TYR A 40 -8.35 -3.64 6.27
CA TYR A 40 -7.23 -3.64 5.34
C TYR A 40 -6.46 -4.97 5.42
N ASP A 41 -6.14 -5.39 6.64
CA ASP A 41 -5.46 -6.65 6.94
C ASP A 41 -6.35 -7.80 6.44
N ARG A 42 -7.66 -7.85 6.73
CA ARG A 42 -8.57 -8.88 6.19
C ARG A 42 -8.52 -9.03 4.66
N ILE A 43 -8.46 -7.92 3.93
CA ILE A 43 -8.47 -7.92 2.45
C ILE A 43 -7.08 -8.28 1.88
N THR A 44 -6.02 -7.85 2.56
CA THR A 44 -4.62 -7.99 2.11
C THR A 44 -3.85 -9.12 2.77
N GLU A 45 -4.47 -9.84 3.72
CA GLU A 45 -3.92 -11.00 4.42
C GLU A 45 -3.82 -12.17 3.46
N TYR A 46 -2.76 -12.11 2.67
CA TYR A 46 -2.32 -13.16 1.80
C TYR A 46 -1.62 -14.24 2.62
N SER A 47 -2.15 -15.47 2.57
CA SER A 47 -1.67 -16.59 3.37
C SER A 47 -0.27 -17.09 3.02
N GLY A 48 0.33 -16.61 1.92
CA GLY A 48 1.65 -17.08 1.48
C GLY A 48 1.59 -18.35 0.61
N LEU A 49 0.45 -19.05 0.62
CA LEU A 49 0.34 -20.41 0.09
C LEU A 49 -0.08 -20.47 -1.39
N GLU A 50 -0.51 -19.35 -1.99
CA GLU A 50 -1.38 -19.40 -3.18
C GLU A 50 -0.84 -18.94 -4.54
N GLU A 51 0.39 -18.47 -4.80
CA GLU A 51 0.82 -17.88 -6.11
C GLU A 51 0.01 -16.67 -6.63
N GLU A 52 -1.33 -16.74 -6.64
CA GLU A 52 -2.27 -15.69 -7.01
C GLU A 52 -3.24 -15.37 -5.85
N TRP A 53 -3.60 -14.10 -5.70
CA TRP A 53 -4.63 -13.63 -4.76
C TRP A 53 -5.62 -12.73 -5.48
N VAL A 54 -6.92 -12.98 -5.31
CA VAL A 54 -7.96 -12.22 -6.00
C VAL A 54 -8.74 -11.36 -5.01
N ILE A 55 -8.60 -10.03 -5.17
CA ILE A 55 -9.40 -9.06 -4.44
C ILE A 55 -10.68 -8.80 -5.26
N GLN A 56 -11.81 -9.26 -4.72
CA GLN A 56 -13.12 -9.11 -5.35
C GLN A 56 -13.54 -7.65 -5.45
N LEU A 57 -14.34 -7.30 -6.47
CA LEU A 57 -14.75 -5.92 -6.74
C LEU A 57 -15.35 -5.20 -5.50
N GLU A 58 -16.07 -5.91 -4.64
CA GLU A 58 -16.58 -5.34 -3.39
C GLU A 58 -15.45 -4.90 -2.46
N ASP A 59 -14.46 -5.77 -2.26
CA ASP A 59 -13.29 -5.49 -1.43
C ASP A 59 -12.35 -4.47 -2.10
N VAL A 60 -12.29 -4.41 -3.43
CA VAL A 60 -11.59 -3.33 -4.18
C VAL A 60 -12.17 -1.96 -3.82
N ARG A 61 -13.50 -1.85 -3.66
CA ARG A 61 -14.13 -0.58 -3.24
C ARG A 61 -13.78 -0.22 -1.81
N LYS A 62 -13.75 -1.19 -0.90
CA LYS A 62 -13.39 -0.98 0.51
C LYS A 62 -11.92 -0.56 0.63
N ILE A 63 -11.02 -1.25 -0.05
CA ILE A 63 -9.59 -0.93 0.01
C ILE A 63 -9.26 0.39 -0.69
N LEU A 64 -10.00 0.79 -1.74
CA LEU A 64 -9.86 2.12 -2.34
C LEU A 64 -10.18 3.23 -1.33
N LEU A 65 -11.26 3.08 -0.55
CA LEU A 65 -11.61 4.05 0.48
C LEU A 65 -10.49 4.16 1.51
N PHE A 66 -9.98 3.02 1.98
CA PHE A 66 -8.85 2.95 2.88
C PHE A 66 -7.61 3.66 2.32
N TYR A 67 -7.21 3.37 1.07
CA TYR A 67 -6.04 4.01 0.47
C TYR A 67 -6.17 5.53 0.34
N ARG A 68 -7.37 6.04 0.04
CA ARG A 68 -7.63 7.48 -0.02
C ARG A 68 -7.60 8.13 1.36
N GLU A 69 -8.20 7.51 2.36
CA GLU A 69 -8.14 8.00 3.75
C GLU A 69 -6.69 8.06 4.23
N MET A 70 -5.93 7.00 3.95
CA MET A 70 -4.53 6.91 4.29
C MET A 70 -3.67 7.96 3.59
N LEU A 71 -3.87 8.16 2.28
CA LEU A 71 -3.15 9.20 1.53
C LEU A 71 -3.43 10.58 2.11
N ASN A 72 -4.70 10.91 2.35
CA ASN A 72 -5.09 12.19 2.96
C ASN A 72 -4.42 12.40 4.32
N LEU A 73 -4.42 11.37 5.17
CA LEU A 73 -3.81 11.42 6.49
C LEU A 73 -2.30 11.62 6.42
N VAL A 74 -1.63 10.87 5.54
CA VAL A 74 -0.18 10.96 5.31
C VAL A 74 0.20 12.36 4.81
N GLU A 75 -0.55 12.93 3.87
CA GLU A 75 -0.33 14.29 3.38
C GLU A 75 -0.64 15.36 4.42
N GLU A 76 -1.64 15.15 5.28
CA GLU A 76 -1.95 16.06 6.39
C GLU A 76 -0.84 16.05 7.46
N LEU A 77 -0.33 14.87 7.81
CA LEU A 77 0.77 14.72 8.76
C LEU A 77 2.05 15.37 8.24
N ASP A 78 2.36 15.20 6.95
CA ASP A 78 3.48 15.88 6.28
C ASP A 78 3.31 17.41 6.31
N ARG A 79 2.14 17.93 5.93
CA ARG A 79 1.84 19.37 5.96
C ARG A 79 1.93 19.98 7.36
N LYS A 80 1.51 19.25 8.39
CA LYS A 80 1.57 19.71 9.79
C LYS A 80 2.97 19.61 10.39
N GLY A 81 3.94 19.05 9.66
CA GLY A 81 5.29 18.81 10.18
C GLY A 81 5.29 17.89 11.41
N ILE A 82 4.25 17.07 11.57
CA ILE A 82 4.17 16.11 12.68
C ILE A 82 5.27 15.07 12.41
N SER A 83 6.25 15.05 13.31
CA SER A 83 7.49 14.27 13.26
C SER A 83 7.23 12.75 13.25
N LEU A 84 6.71 12.22 12.15
CA LEU A 84 6.77 10.80 11.79
C LEU A 84 7.94 10.51 10.81
N LEU A 85 8.51 11.59 10.26
CA LEU A 85 9.57 11.60 9.25
C LEU A 85 10.97 11.83 9.82
N THR A 86 11.05 12.31 11.06
CA THR A 86 12.30 12.68 11.72
C THR A 86 12.81 11.52 12.55
N GLU A 87 13.94 10.98 12.15
CA GLU A 87 14.67 9.96 12.86
C GLU A 87 15.30 10.56 14.13
N THR A 88 15.13 9.93 15.29
CA THR A 88 15.93 10.31 16.47
C THR A 88 17.40 10.01 16.20
N GLU A 89 18.31 10.73 16.87
CA GLU A 89 19.75 10.51 16.69
C GLU A 89 20.17 9.06 16.98
N GLU A 90 19.50 8.40 17.94
CA GLU A 90 19.73 6.98 18.24
C GLU A 90 19.29 6.07 17.10
N GLN A 91 18.12 6.32 16.50
CA GLN A 91 17.62 5.57 15.35
C GLN A 91 18.53 5.76 14.13
N ARG A 92 18.98 7.00 13.88
CA ARG A 92 19.89 7.34 12.79
C ARG A 92 21.20 6.58 12.93
N ARG A 93 21.78 6.58 14.12
CA ARG A 93 23.02 5.86 14.40
C ARG A 93 22.86 4.36 14.20
N LYS A 94 21.73 3.77 14.62
CA LYS A 94 21.41 2.36 14.37
C LYS A 94 21.28 2.06 12.88
N ARG A 95 20.60 2.91 12.11
CA ARG A 95 20.44 2.78 10.65
C ARG A 95 21.79 2.82 9.92
N GLU A 96 22.64 3.78 10.28
CA GLU A 96 23.98 3.94 9.72
C GLU A 96 24.89 2.74 10.05
N LEU A 97 24.85 2.26 11.30
CA LEU A 97 25.56 1.03 11.71
C LEU A 97 25.07 -0.22 10.96
N ALA A 98 23.76 -0.32 10.74
CA ALA A 98 23.15 -1.39 9.95
C ALA A 98 23.35 -1.24 8.43
N ARG A 99 24.05 -0.18 7.97
CA ARG A 99 24.27 0.16 6.55
C ARG A 99 22.96 0.28 5.75
N MET A 100 21.86 0.64 6.41
CA MET A 100 20.57 0.84 5.76
C MET A 100 20.56 2.18 5.01
N ARG A 101 20.33 2.13 3.69
CA ARG A 101 20.35 3.31 2.81
C ARG A 101 19.06 4.13 2.87
N THR A 102 17.92 3.49 3.08
CA THR A 102 16.60 4.14 3.09
C THR A 102 16.35 4.88 4.41
N THR A 103 16.08 6.18 4.33
CA THR A 103 15.68 7.02 5.46
C THR A 103 14.18 6.91 5.73
N PRO A 104 13.67 7.35 6.90
CA PRO A 104 12.23 7.45 7.14
C PRO A 104 11.50 8.31 6.10
N ARG A 105 12.14 9.37 5.60
CA ARG A 105 11.58 10.22 4.54
C ARG A 105 11.50 9.52 3.19
N ASP A 106 12.49 8.69 2.85
CA ASP A 106 12.43 7.89 1.62
C ASP A 106 11.29 6.86 1.68
N ARG A 107 11.12 6.20 2.83
CA ARG A 107 10.00 5.26 3.05
C ARG A 107 8.65 5.96 2.92
N TRP A 108 8.53 7.14 3.51
CA TRP A 108 7.30 7.93 3.42
C TRP A 108 6.95 8.35 2.00
N ASN A 109 7.92 8.86 1.25
CA ASN A 109 7.73 9.17 -0.17
C ASN A 109 7.37 7.91 -0.97
N GLY A 110 7.98 6.77 -0.62
CA GLY A 110 7.63 5.46 -1.17
C GLY A 110 6.18 5.05 -0.89
N VAL A 111 5.69 5.30 0.33
CA VAL A 111 4.29 5.04 0.71
C VAL A 111 3.34 5.91 -0.08
N ILE A 112 3.57 7.23 -0.17
CA ILE A 112 2.74 8.13 -0.98
C ILE A 112 2.68 7.67 -2.44
N SER A 113 3.84 7.35 -3.03
CA SER A 113 3.89 6.84 -4.40
C SER A 113 3.15 5.52 -4.56
N SER A 114 3.27 4.61 -3.59
CA SER A 114 2.59 3.30 -3.63
C SER A 114 1.08 3.47 -3.50
N LEU A 115 0.61 4.35 -2.61
CA LEU A 115 -0.80 4.67 -2.43
C LEU A 115 -1.41 5.23 -3.72
N HIS A 116 -0.73 6.15 -4.41
CA HIS A 116 -1.21 6.64 -5.71
C HIS A 116 -1.36 5.52 -6.75
N GLN A 117 -0.39 4.61 -6.83
CA GLN A 117 -0.46 3.48 -7.76
C GLN A 117 -1.59 2.50 -7.40
N LEU A 118 -1.79 2.23 -6.11
CA LEU A 118 -2.85 1.35 -5.62
C LEU A 118 -4.24 1.96 -5.83
N ILE A 119 -4.38 3.28 -5.65
CA ILE A 119 -5.61 4.01 -5.95
C ILE A 119 -5.94 3.93 -7.44
N ASP A 120 -4.98 4.22 -8.32
CA ASP A 120 -5.18 4.12 -9.77
C ASP A 120 -5.55 2.70 -10.21
N LEU A 121 -4.90 1.68 -9.64
CA LEU A 121 -5.25 0.27 -9.86
C LEU A 121 -6.70 -0.03 -9.46
N CYS A 122 -7.12 0.41 -8.27
CA CYS A 122 -8.49 0.20 -7.78
C CYS A 122 -9.52 0.92 -8.66
N GLU A 123 -9.23 2.16 -9.07
CA GLU A 123 -10.11 2.94 -9.95
C GLU A 123 -10.29 2.27 -11.31
N LYS A 124 -9.21 1.73 -11.89
CA LYS A 124 -9.26 0.95 -13.14
C LYS A 124 -10.07 -0.34 -12.99
N ALA A 125 -9.86 -1.08 -11.89
CA ALA A 125 -10.63 -2.30 -11.60
C ALA A 125 -12.14 -1.99 -11.44
N ILE A 126 -12.49 -0.94 -10.69
CA ILE A 126 -13.89 -0.52 -10.52
C ILE A 126 -14.50 -0.07 -11.84
N LYS A 127 -13.77 0.71 -12.66
CA LYS A 127 -14.25 1.19 -13.97
C LYS A 127 -14.54 0.04 -14.94
N SER A 128 -13.76 -1.03 -14.88
CA SER A 128 -13.95 -2.24 -15.69
C SER A 128 -14.96 -3.22 -15.09
N GLY A 129 -15.44 -2.97 -13.86
CA GLY A 129 -16.28 -3.90 -13.11
C GLY A 129 -15.54 -5.20 -12.74
N GLY A 130 -14.21 -5.17 -12.72
CA GLY A 130 -13.35 -6.33 -12.51
C GLY A 130 -12.83 -6.48 -11.07
N SER A 131 -12.12 -7.58 -10.84
CA SER A 131 -11.32 -7.84 -9.64
C SER A 131 -9.85 -7.49 -9.87
N ILE A 132 -9.10 -7.34 -8.79
CA ILE A 132 -7.63 -7.23 -8.85
C ILE A 132 -7.06 -8.62 -8.59
N VAL A 133 -6.13 -9.05 -9.43
CA VAL A 133 -5.33 -10.26 -9.22
C VAL A 133 -3.92 -9.84 -8.86
N MET A 134 -3.43 -10.31 -7.73
CA MET A 134 -2.06 -10.13 -7.25
C MET A 134 -1.29 -11.42 -7.49
N ILE A 135 -0.13 -11.35 -8.14
CA ILE A 135 0.71 -12.49 -8.49
C ILE A 135 2.08 -12.28 -7.86
N ILE A 136 2.65 -13.30 -7.20
CA ILE A 136 3.91 -13.17 -6.42
C ILE A 136 5.16 -13.31 -7.27
#